data_AF-A0A0S9RUN4-F1
#
_entry.id   AF-A0A0S9RUN4-F1
#
_cell.length_a   1.000
_cell.length_b   1.000
_cell.length_c   1.000
_cell.angle_alpha   90.00
_cell.angle_beta   90.00
_cell.angle_gamma   90.00
#
_symmetry.space_group_name_H-M   'P 1'
#
loop_
_entity.id
_entity.type
_entity.pdbx_description
1 polymer ?
#
loop_
_entity_poly.entity_id
_entity_poly.type
_entity_poly.pdbx_seq_one_letter_code
_entity_poly.pdbx_strand_id
1 'polypeptide(L)'
;MAAPSAETGEAARASATPTHTIKANNAVKALSGTAGHDDIWGWDKGGAVLTGGTGDDTYHIWQSSDQVVEAPGGGVDTVIIAWRDYTLSANVENLIFSNAKSGTGNGLNNMITGDGGAQTLNGKAGNDILTGRGGADTFIIAKGEGSDIITDFASGVDKVRMEGVNLHGFSELKLAAKQVGSDTVIALGGGETLTLQNVALTNLKAGDFALPADPSHPGMKLSFADEFNTLSASANGKGTVWKSALGIGNEYRTLEANSEAQYYSDKSVGTNPFSVSDGVLTITAAPDHDGNPLGLAYTSGVLTTAKSFAQTYGYFEMRAELPAGQGMWPAFWLMNAANNGRTELDVMELLGHDTDTAYVSAHSKIGGHTLTSFPVQTEDLTEGFHTFGVDWQKDTLKWYIDGAKVAEMATPRDMNEPMYMLVNLAVGDTGSWPGKYDASMPTAQMNVDYVRVWANDDLL
;
A
#
# COMPACT_ATOMS: atom_id res chain seq x y z
N MET A 1 -10.07 1.71 -26.61
CA MET A 1 -11.38 1.34 -26.04
C MET A 1 -11.87 2.57 -25.30
N ALA A 2 -13.11 3.00 -25.54
CA ALA A 2 -13.66 4.16 -24.83
C ALA A 2 -14.01 3.74 -23.40
N ALA A 3 -13.60 4.53 -22.41
CA ALA A 3 -14.01 4.35 -21.03
C ALA A 3 -15.55 4.36 -20.96
N PRO A 4 -16.18 3.51 -20.14
CA PRO A 4 -17.61 3.64 -19.88
C PRO A 4 -17.85 5.03 -19.29
N SER A 5 -18.88 5.71 -19.80
CA SER A 5 -19.33 6.99 -19.25
C SER A 5 -19.76 6.76 -17.82
N ALA A 6 -19.10 7.40 -16.86
CA ALA A 6 -19.63 7.56 -15.51
C ALA A 6 -21.08 8.05 -15.63
N GLU A 7 -22.03 7.33 -15.04
CA GLU A 7 -23.38 7.84 -14.83
C GLU A 7 -23.29 9.01 -13.86
N THR A 8 -22.95 10.19 -14.38
CA THR A 8 -22.79 11.41 -13.60
C THR A 8 -24.17 11.88 -13.13
N GLY A 9 -24.63 11.39 -11.97
CA GLY A 9 -25.75 12.00 -11.26
C GLY A 9 -26.59 11.08 -10.35
N GLU A 10 -26.45 9.76 -10.41
CA GLU A 10 -27.19 8.86 -9.50
C GLU A 10 -26.32 8.50 -8.28
N ALA A 11 -26.90 8.48 -7.08
CA ALA A 11 -26.22 8.03 -5.86
C ALA A 11 -26.21 6.50 -5.80
N ALA A 12 -25.26 5.89 -5.07
CA ALA A 12 -25.27 4.45 -4.78
C ALA A 12 -26.63 3.97 -4.25
N ARG A 13 -27.06 2.78 -4.67
CA ARG A 13 -28.41 2.24 -4.43
C ARG A 13 -28.38 0.91 -3.70
N ALA A 14 -29.38 0.69 -2.86
CA ALA A 14 -29.60 -0.60 -2.24
C ALA A 14 -30.23 -1.59 -3.24
N SER A 15 -29.73 -2.83 -3.22
CA SER A 15 -30.27 -3.98 -3.95
C SER A 15 -31.68 -4.35 -3.48
N ALA A 16 -32.54 -4.83 -4.39
CA ALA A 16 -33.84 -5.38 -4.06
C ALA A 16 -33.72 -6.72 -3.29
N THR A 17 -34.78 -7.07 -2.54
CA THR A 17 -34.79 -8.33 -1.78
C THR A 17 -34.83 -9.55 -2.71
N PRO A 18 -33.95 -10.56 -2.51
CA PRO A 18 -34.00 -11.79 -3.28
C PRO A 18 -35.33 -12.54 -3.17
N THR A 19 -35.70 -13.19 -4.26
CA THR A 19 -36.95 -13.93 -4.47
C THR A 19 -36.74 -15.42 -4.75
N HIS A 20 -35.55 -15.83 -5.18
CA HIS A 20 -35.17 -17.24 -5.31
C HIS A 20 -33.79 -17.50 -4.71
N THR A 21 -33.49 -18.75 -4.35
CA THR A 21 -32.17 -19.16 -3.84
C THR A 21 -31.57 -20.21 -4.74
N ILE A 22 -30.30 -20.02 -5.12
CA ILE A 22 -29.51 -20.90 -5.97
C ILE A 22 -28.23 -21.28 -5.22
N LYS A 23 -27.88 -22.56 -5.18
CA LYS A 23 -26.71 -23.05 -4.42
C LYS A 23 -25.83 -23.96 -5.25
N ALA A 24 -24.52 -23.72 -5.19
CA ALA A 24 -23.50 -24.60 -5.74
C ALA A 24 -23.60 -25.99 -5.11
N ASN A 25 -23.20 -27.00 -5.89
CA ASN A 25 -22.94 -28.35 -5.38
C ASN A 25 -21.75 -28.94 -6.12
N ASN A 26 -21.20 -30.06 -5.62
CA ASN A 26 -19.99 -30.67 -6.19
C ASN A 26 -20.07 -31.04 -7.68
N ALA A 27 -21.26 -31.07 -8.29
CA ALA A 27 -21.47 -31.36 -9.71
C ALA A 27 -21.73 -30.11 -10.58
N VAL A 28 -22.06 -28.96 -9.98
CA VAL A 28 -22.40 -27.72 -10.69
C VAL A 28 -21.54 -26.58 -10.15
N LYS A 29 -20.52 -26.23 -10.94
CA LYS A 29 -19.55 -25.16 -10.64
C LYS A 29 -19.87 -23.83 -11.32
N ALA A 30 -20.79 -23.82 -12.27
CA ALA A 30 -21.28 -22.61 -12.91
C ALA A 30 -22.75 -22.44 -12.52
N LEU A 31 -23.04 -21.39 -11.74
CA LEU A 31 -24.39 -21.01 -11.35
C LEU A 31 -24.83 -19.84 -12.21
N SER A 32 -26.00 -19.98 -12.84
CA SER A 32 -26.66 -18.89 -13.54
C SER A 32 -28.00 -18.64 -12.87
N GLY A 33 -28.19 -17.41 -12.43
CA GLY A 33 -29.45 -16.88 -11.98
C GLY A 33 -30.41 -16.63 -13.14
N THR A 34 -31.48 -15.93 -12.81
CA THR A 34 -32.65 -15.71 -13.64
C THR A 34 -32.76 -14.23 -14.02
N ALA A 35 -33.93 -13.81 -14.49
CA ALA A 35 -34.21 -12.38 -14.67
C ALA A 35 -34.79 -11.73 -13.40
N GLY A 36 -34.99 -12.52 -12.33
CA GLY A 36 -35.47 -12.06 -11.04
C GLY A 36 -34.31 -11.75 -10.08
N HIS A 37 -34.65 -11.40 -8.85
CA HIS A 37 -33.68 -11.16 -7.78
C HIS A 37 -33.32 -12.49 -7.13
N ASP A 38 -32.08 -12.94 -7.23
CA ASP A 38 -31.65 -14.26 -6.80
C ASP A 38 -30.58 -14.19 -5.69
N ASP A 39 -30.63 -15.16 -4.79
CA ASP A 39 -29.70 -15.37 -3.69
C ASP A 39 -28.78 -16.57 -4.02
N ILE A 40 -27.54 -16.30 -4.42
CA ILE A 40 -26.62 -17.23 -5.09
C ILE A 40 -25.45 -17.60 -4.16
N TRP A 41 -25.33 -18.88 -3.80
CA TRP A 41 -24.34 -19.38 -2.81
C TRP A 41 -23.24 -20.27 -3.42
N GLY A 42 -21.97 -19.87 -3.31
CA GLY A 42 -20.78 -20.57 -3.82
C GLY A 42 -20.23 -21.76 -3.01
N TRP A 43 -21.05 -22.52 -2.28
CA TRP A 43 -20.67 -23.52 -1.25
C TRP A 43 -19.66 -24.65 -1.63
N ASP A 44 -19.18 -24.78 -2.87
CA ASP A 44 -18.49 -26.01 -3.34
C ASP A 44 -16.99 -26.15 -2.94
N LYS A 45 -16.43 -27.35 -3.17
CA LYS A 45 -14.98 -27.60 -3.09
C LYS A 45 -14.33 -27.39 -4.46
N GLY A 46 -13.78 -26.20 -4.69
CA GLY A 46 -12.98 -25.90 -5.88
C GLY A 46 -13.32 -24.59 -6.56
N GLY A 47 -14.27 -23.82 -6.01
CA GLY A 47 -14.67 -22.53 -6.53
C GLY A 47 -15.79 -22.66 -7.56
N ALA A 48 -16.71 -21.70 -7.51
CA ALA A 48 -17.80 -21.56 -8.45
C ALA A 48 -17.75 -20.23 -9.22
N VAL A 49 -18.24 -20.24 -10.47
CA VAL A 49 -18.58 -19.03 -11.21
C VAL A 49 -20.04 -18.71 -10.96
N LEU A 50 -20.31 -17.54 -10.39
CA LEU A 50 -21.62 -17.06 -9.98
C LEU A 50 -22.05 -15.95 -10.95
N THR A 51 -23.15 -16.17 -11.68
CA THR A 51 -23.74 -15.19 -12.61
C THR A 51 -25.21 -14.99 -12.25
N GLY A 52 -25.66 -13.75 -12.17
CA GLY A 52 -26.93 -13.36 -11.58
C GLY A 52 -28.01 -13.19 -12.64
N GLY A 53 -27.80 -12.27 -13.57
CA GLY A 53 -28.66 -12.12 -14.73
C GLY A 53 -29.05 -10.67 -14.96
N THR A 54 -30.35 -10.34 -14.86
CA THR A 54 -30.86 -8.97 -15.11
C THR A 54 -31.69 -8.42 -13.96
N GLY A 55 -31.69 -9.09 -12.80
CA GLY A 55 -32.32 -8.60 -11.59
C GLY A 55 -31.27 -8.33 -10.53
N ASP A 56 -31.64 -7.57 -9.50
CA ASP A 56 -30.79 -7.35 -8.34
C ASP A 56 -30.49 -8.66 -7.59
N ASP A 57 -29.26 -9.14 -7.69
CA ASP A 57 -28.80 -10.43 -7.20
C ASP A 57 -27.88 -10.29 -5.97
N THR A 58 -27.88 -11.31 -5.12
CA THR A 58 -27.01 -11.41 -3.94
C THR A 58 -26.09 -12.61 -4.03
N TYR A 59 -24.79 -12.36 -3.95
CA TYR A 59 -23.72 -13.36 -4.08
C TYR A 59 -23.04 -13.65 -2.75
N HIS A 60 -23.10 -14.90 -2.31
CA HIS A 60 -22.39 -15.38 -1.12
C HIS A 60 -21.09 -16.09 -1.50
N ILE A 61 -19.96 -15.45 -1.18
CA ILE A 61 -18.61 -15.95 -1.46
C ILE A 61 -18.14 -16.89 -0.35
N TRP A 62 -17.82 -18.13 -0.71
CA TRP A 62 -17.46 -19.18 0.23
C TRP A 62 -16.01 -19.63 0.12
N GLN A 63 -15.43 -19.56 -1.07
CA GLN A 63 -14.04 -19.94 -1.35
C GLN A 63 -13.28 -18.79 -2.00
N SER A 64 -11.95 -18.76 -1.85
CA SER A 64 -11.12 -17.71 -2.47
C SER A 64 -11.14 -17.77 -3.99
N SER A 65 -11.46 -18.94 -4.53
CA SER A 65 -11.56 -19.23 -5.96
C SER A 65 -12.95 -19.01 -6.55
N ASP A 66 -13.94 -18.57 -5.76
CA ASP A 66 -15.25 -18.18 -6.31
C ASP A 66 -15.10 -16.89 -7.14
N GLN A 67 -15.84 -16.81 -8.24
CA GLN A 67 -15.82 -15.67 -9.17
C GLN A 67 -17.23 -15.16 -9.39
N VAL A 68 -17.43 -13.86 -9.22
CA VAL A 68 -18.70 -13.18 -9.56
C VAL A 68 -18.56 -12.60 -10.95
N VAL A 69 -19.55 -12.84 -11.80
CA VAL A 69 -19.58 -12.36 -13.17
C VAL A 69 -20.92 -11.68 -13.40
N GLU A 70 -20.88 -10.35 -13.52
CA GLU A 70 -22.04 -9.53 -13.81
C GLU A 70 -21.95 -8.81 -15.16
N ALA A 71 -23.11 -8.62 -15.79
CA ALA A 71 -23.23 -7.90 -17.04
C ALA A 71 -23.59 -6.43 -16.80
N PRO A 72 -23.15 -5.49 -17.66
CA PRO A 72 -23.60 -4.10 -17.57
C PRO A 72 -25.13 -4.02 -17.65
N GLY A 73 -25.76 -3.34 -16.70
CA GLY A 73 -27.22 -3.24 -16.59
C GLY A 73 -27.90 -4.50 -16.04
N GLY A 74 -27.14 -5.31 -15.28
CA GLY A 74 -27.62 -6.52 -14.58
C GLY A 74 -28.58 -6.27 -13.43
N GLY A 75 -28.62 -5.05 -12.88
CA GLY A 75 -29.43 -4.74 -11.70
C GLY A 75 -28.61 -3.91 -10.73
N VAL A 76 -29.00 -3.93 -9.46
CA VAL A 76 -28.17 -3.46 -8.34
C VAL A 76 -27.78 -4.68 -7.49
N ASP A 77 -26.56 -5.14 -7.65
CA ASP A 77 -26.11 -6.43 -7.14
C ASP A 77 -25.29 -6.29 -5.84
N THR A 78 -25.33 -7.33 -5.00
CA THR A 78 -24.64 -7.34 -3.71
C THR A 78 -23.74 -8.55 -3.57
N VAL A 79 -22.47 -8.33 -3.19
CA VAL A 79 -21.58 -9.39 -2.71
C VAL A 79 -21.55 -9.40 -1.19
N ILE A 80 -21.65 -10.60 -0.61
CA ILE A 80 -21.51 -10.87 0.81
C ILE A 80 -20.34 -11.83 1.03
N ILE A 81 -19.38 -11.41 1.86
CA ILE A 81 -18.23 -12.21 2.27
C ILE A 81 -17.93 -12.03 3.76
N ALA A 82 -17.43 -13.07 4.42
CA ALA A 82 -17.37 -13.09 5.89
C ALA A 82 -16.07 -13.63 6.49
N TRP A 83 -14.98 -13.65 5.71
CA TRP A 83 -13.73 -14.32 6.13
C TRP A 83 -12.44 -13.80 5.48
N ARG A 84 -12.50 -12.87 4.53
CA ARG A 84 -11.33 -12.28 3.88
C ARG A 84 -11.65 -10.93 3.22
N ASP A 85 -10.57 -10.23 2.89
CA ASP A 85 -10.58 -9.02 2.09
C ASP A 85 -11.15 -9.29 0.70
N TYR A 86 -11.85 -8.30 0.14
CA TYR A 86 -12.56 -8.45 -1.12
C TYR A 86 -12.63 -7.15 -1.91
N THR A 87 -12.38 -7.27 -3.22
CA THR A 87 -12.55 -6.21 -4.21
C THR A 87 -13.71 -6.60 -5.11
N LEU A 88 -14.66 -5.69 -5.29
CA LEU A 88 -15.80 -5.92 -6.17
C LEU A 88 -15.34 -6.17 -7.61
N SER A 89 -15.94 -7.19 -8.23
CA SER A 89 -15.83 -7.37 -9.67
C SER A 89 -16.57 -6.25 -10.39
N ALA A 90 -16.25 -6.00 -11.66
CA ALA A 90 -16.97 -5.01 -12.46
C ALA A 90 -18.47 -5.31 -12.51
N ASN A 91 -19.29 -4.26 -12.63
CA ASN A 91 -20.76 -4.33 -12.73
C ASN A 91 -21.47 -4.86 -11.46
N VAL A 92 -20.82 -4.77 -10.29
CA VAL A 92 -21.46 -5.07 -9.00
C VAL A 92 -21.46 -3.80 -8.15
N GLU A 93 -22.60 -3.46 -7.56
CA GLU A 93 -22.77 -2.17 -6.88
C GLU A 93 -22.47 -2.27 -5.37
N ASN A 94 -22.77 -3.37 -4.69
CA ASN A 94 -22.76 -3.39 -3.23
C ASN A 94 -21.82 -4.46 -2.66
N LEU A 95 -21.15 -4.13 -1.56
CA LEU A 95 -20.30 -5.04 -0.80
C LEU A 95 -20.68 -5.04 0.68
N ILE A 96 -20.92 -6.22 1.24
CA ILE A 96 -21.00 -6.44 2.68
C ILE A 96 -19.89 -7.42 3.06
N PHE A 97 -18.94 -6.95 3.86
CA PHE A 97 -17.78 -7.75 4.26
C PHE A 97 -17.62 -7.80 5.78
N SER A 98 -17.14 -8.93 6.31
CA SER A 98 -16.91 -9.15 7.74
C SER A 98 -15.75 -10.11 7.99
N ASN A 99 -15.20 -10.09 9.21
CA ASN A 99 -13.97 -10.81 9.62
C ASN A 99 -12.83 -10.65 8.60
N ALA A 100 -12.67 -9.42 8.11
CA ALA A 100 -11.75 -9.03 7.07
C ALA A 100 -11.18 -7.66 7.42
N LYS A 101 -10.03 -7.33 6.84
CA LYS A 101 -9.32 -6.07 7.05
C LYS A 101 -9.74 -5.00 6.04
N SER A 102 -10.13 -5.37 4.82
CA SER A 102 -10.47 -4.41 3.78
C SER A 102 -11.64 -4.83 2.89
N GLY A 103 -12.36 -3.83 2.38
CA GLY A 103 -13.39 -3.95 1.36
C GLY A 103 -13.21 -2.84 0.33
N THR A 104 -13.07 -3.23 -0.94
CA THR A 104 -12.79 -2.33 -2.05
C THR A 104 -13.91 -2.41 -3.09
N GLY A 105 -14.38 -1.24 -3.55
CA GLY A 105 -15.35 -1.09 -4.62
C GLY A 105 -14.75 -1.29 -6.02
N ASN A 106 -15.38 -0.69 -7.01
CA ASN A 106 -14.99 -0.73 -8.42
C ASN A 106 -15.17 0.65 -9.09
N GLY A 107 -15.50 0.70 -10.38
CA GLY A 107 -15.68 1.96 -11.11
C GLY A 107 -17.10 2.52 -11.10
N LEU A 108 -17.97 2.02 -10.21
CA LEU A 108 -19.39 2.37 -10.09
C LEU A 108 -19.68 3.00 -8.73
N ASN A 109 -20.87 3.59 -8.59
CA ASN A 109 -21.35 4.07 -7.29
C ASN A 109 -21.65 2.87 -6.37
N ASN A 110 -20.80 2.64 -5.38
CA ASN A 110 -20.86 1.49 -4.50
C ASN A 110 -21.47 1.78 -3.12
N MET A 111 -22.21 0.81 -2.57
CA MET A 111 -22.51 0.78 -1.13
C MET A 111 -21.65 -0.28 -0.45
N ILE A 112 -20.72 0.15 0.40
CA ILE A 112 -19.77 -0.74 1.07
C ILE A 112 -20.02 -0.70 2.57
N THR A 113 -20.26 -1.86 3.16
CA THR A 113 -20.53 -2.01 4.59
C THR A 113 -19.61 -3.04 5.25
N GLY A 114 -18.89 -2.59 6.28
CA GLY A 114 -18.04 -3.41 7.14
C GLY A 114 -18.77 -4.11 8.29
N ASP A 115 -18.04 -4.39 9.37
CA ASP A 115 -18.49 -5.07 10.58
C ASP A 115 -18.02 -4.36 11.87
N GLY A 116 -17.82 -5.06 12.98
CA GLY A 116 -17.39 -4.43 14.24
C GLY A 116 -15.88 -4.31 14.42
N GLY A 117 -15.08 -4.70 13.42
CA GLY A 117 -13.62 -4.67 13.43
C GLY A 117 -13.04 -3.38 12.88
N ALA A 118 -11.73 -3.17 13.05
CA ALA A 118 -11.04 -2.05 12.41
C ALA A 118 -10.79 -2.37 10.93
N GLN A 119 -11.47 -1.69 10.04
CA GLN A 119 -11.50 -2.01 8.61
C GLN A 119 -11.05 -0.85 7.73
N THR A 120 -10.52 -1.17 6.56
CA THR A 120 -10.20 -0.20 5.50
C THR A 120 -11.26 -0.30 4.41
N LEU A 121 -11.95 0.81 4.14
CA LEU A 121 -12.98 0.89 3.11
C LEU A 121 -12.51 1.83 2.00
N ASN A 122 -12.55 1.36 0.76
CA ASN A 122 -12.25 2.15 -0.43
C ASN A 122 -13.36 2.00 -1.45
N GLY A 123 -14.07 3.08 -1.76
CA GLY A 123 -15.14 3.09 -2.76
C GLY A 123 -14.64 2.93 -4.20
N LYS A 124 -13.40 3.37 -4.47
CA LYS A 124 -12.85 3.58 -5.81
C LYS A 124 -13.67 4.62 -6.56
N ALA A 125 -13.79 4.51 -7.88
CA ALA A 125 -14.43 5.56 -8.66
C ALA A 125 -15.95 5.43 -8.60
N GLY A 126 -16.66 6.51 -8.36
CA GLY A 126 -18.08 6.50 -8.07
C GLY A 126 -18.43 7.56 -7.03
N ASN A 127 -19.72 7.77 -6.80
CA ASN A 127 -20.22 8.48 -5.63
C ASN A 127 -20.68 7.44 -4.62
N ASP A 128 -19.80 7.10 -3.69
CA ASP A 128 -19.95 5.91 -2.87
C ASP A 128 -20.60 6.20 -1.51
N ILE A 129 -21.17 5.16 -0.92
CA ILE A 129 -21.68 5.18 0.45
C ILE A 129 -20.89 4.15 1.25
N LEU A 130 -20.11 4.65 2.22
CA LEU A 130 -19.23 3.85 3.06
C LEU A 130 -19.75 3.82 4.50
N THR A 131 -19.89 2.61 5.03
CA THR A 131 -20.33 2.36 6.41
C THR A 131 -19.35 1.41 7.09
N GLY A 132 -18.57 1.91 8.04
CA GLY A 132 -17.60 1.08 8.79
C GLY A 132 -18.26 0.19 9.83
N ARG A 133 -19.30 0.73 10.48
CA ARG A 133 -20.04 0.28 11.67
C ARG A 133 -19.29 0.56 12.98
N GLY A 134 -18.61 -0.42 13.53
CA GLY A 134 -17.89 -0.26 14.78
C GLY A 134 -16.45 -0.65 14.59
N GLY A 135 -15.54 -0.17 15.43
CA GLY A 135 -14.12 -0.36 15.20
C GLY A 135 -13.44 0.99 15.08
N ALA A 136 -12.18 0.98 14.65
CA ALA A 136 -11.44 2.18 14.30
C ALA A 136 -11.11 2.08 12.82
N ASP A 137 -11.99 2.64 12.00
CA ASP A 137 -12.00 2.40 10.57
C ASP A 137 -11.15 3.41 9.81
N THR A 138 -10.67 3.02 8.64
CA THR A 138 -9.98 3.91 7.70
C THR A 138 -10.77 3.98 6.41
N PHE A 139 -11.29 5.15 6.09
CA PHE A 139 -11.97 5.43 4.83
C PHE A 139 -10.98 6.09 3.87
N ILE A 140 -10.73 5.45 2.73
CA ILE A 140 -9.88 5.99 1.66
C ILE A 140 -10.74 6.83 0.74
N ILE A 141 -10.37 8.10 0.56
CA ILE A 141 -11.08 9.07 -0.26
C ILE A 141 -10.08 9.74 -1.18
N ALA A 142 -10.17 9.50 -2.49
CA ALA A 142 -9.28 10.08 -3.47
C ALA A 142 -9.96 11.15 -4.34
N LYS A 143 -9.19 12.18 -4.70
CA LYS A 143 -9.62 13.14 -5.71
C LYS A 143 -9.61 12.49 -7.10
N GLY A 144 -10.64 12.76 -7.89
CA GLY A 144 -10.83 12.19 -9.22
C GLY A 144 -11.61 10.87 -9.22
N GLU A 145 -11.93 10.34 -8.03
CA GLU A 145 -12.73 9.14 -7.87
C GLU A 145 -14.22 9.45 -7.70
N GLY A 146 -14.60 10.61 -7.16
CA GLY A 146 -15.99 11.06 -7.14
C GLY A 146 -16.36 11.74 -5.83
N SER A 147 -17.62 11.65 -5.40
CA SER A 147 -18.12 12.30 -4.20
C SER A 147 -18.81 11.34 -3.25
N ASP A 148 -18.13 11.04 -2.15
CA ASP A 148 -18.53 9.98 -1.24
C ASP A 148 -19.26 10.48 -0.01
N ILE A 149 -19.98 9.55 0.61
CA ILE A 149 -20.66 9.72 1.89
C ILE A 149 -20.16 8.67 2.87
N ILE A 150 -19.62 9.12 4.01
CA ILE A 150 -19.37 8.25 5.16
C ILE A 150 -20.55 8.41 6.13
N THR A 151 -21.23 7.30 6.42
CA THR A 151 -22.52 7.34 7.13
C THR A 151 -22.42 7.39 8.64
N ASP A 152 -21.28 6.96 9.20
CA ASP A 152 -21.13 6.66 10.62
C ASP A 152 -19.77 7.08 11.21
N PHE A 153 -19.10 8.04 10.56
CA PHE A 153 -17.78 8.51 10.97
C PHE A 153 -17.73 8.97 12.44
N ALA A 154 -16.85 8.34 13.23
CA ALA A 154 -16.63 8.62 14.64
C ALA A 154 -15.29 9.35 14.87
N SER A 155 -15.33 10.68 15.05
CA SER A 155 -14.15 11.51 15.31
C SER A 155 -13.32 11.03 16.53
N GLY A 156 -12.00 10.93 16.35
CA GLY A 156 -11.04 10.42 17.32
C GLY A 156 -10.99 8.90 17.41
N VAL A 157 -11.78 8.18 16.60
CA VAL A 157 -11.77 6.73 16.47
C VAL A 157 -11.42 6.37 15.03
N ASP A 158 -12.22 6.85 14.08
CA ASP A 158 -12.03 6.60 12.66
C ASP A 158 -11.05 7.60 12.03
N LYS A 159 -10.54 7.22 10.86
CA LYS A 159 -9.65 8.01 10.03
C LYS A 159 -10.18 8.13 8.61
N VAL A 160 -10.02 9.32 8.03
CA VAL A 160 -10.13 9.52 6.59
C VAL A 160 -8.73 9.67 6.02
N ARG A 161 -8.31 8.73 5.17
CA ARG A 161 -7.09 8.84 4.37
C ARG A 161 -7.42 9.52 3.07
N MET A 162 -6.91 10.73 2.89
CA MET A 162 -7.17 11.53 1.70
C MET A 162 -6.02 11.38 0.70
N GLU A 163 -6.35 11.10 -0.55
CA GLU A 163 -5.37 10.82 -1.61
C GLU A 163 -5.59 11.78 -2.79
N GLY A 164 -4.52 12.27 -3.41
CA GLY A 164 -4.59 13.19 -4.56
C GLY A 164 -5.20 14.58 -4.32
N VAL A 165 -5.64 14.90 -3.10
CA VAL A 165 -6.17 16.23 -2.72
C VAL A 165 -5.06 17.25 -2.49
N ASN A 166 -5.35 18.53 -2.75
CA ASN A 166 -4.45 19.64 -2.43
C ASN A 166 -4.78 20.23 -1.04
N LEU A 167 -4.69 19.38 -0.02
CA LEU A 167 -4.91 19.70 1.39
C LEU A 167 -3.79 19.03 2.20
N HIS A 168 -2.89 19.82 2.77
CA HIS A 168 -1.69 19.35 3.45
C HIS A 168 -1.71 19.60 4.97
N GLY A 169 -2.75 20.28 5.45
CA GLY A 169 -2.93 20.53 6.88
C GLY A 169 -4.39 20.68 7.31
N PHE A 170 -4.64 20.44 8.60
CA PHE A 170 -6.00 20.50 9.17
C PHE A 170 -6.63 21.91 9.07
N SER A 171 -5.81 22.97 9.07
CA SER A 171 -6.30 24.33 8.84
C SER A 171 -6.85 24.51 7.43
N GLU A 172 -6.19 23.92 6.42
CA GLU A 172 -6.65 23.96 5.02
C GLU A 172 -7.90 23.10 4.84
N LEU A 173 -7.94 21.90 5.43
CA LEU A 173 -9.13 21.07 5.44
C LEU A 173 -10.33 21.79 6.04
N LYS A 174 -10.16 22.50 7.17
CA LYS A 174 -11.25 23.28 7.77
C LYS A 174 -11.71 24.44 6.89
N LEU A 175 -10.84 25.03 6.08
CA LEU A 175 -11.22 26.06 5.11
C LEU A 175 -11.98 25.46 3.91
N ALA A 176 -11.67 24.21 3.54
CA ALA A 176 -12.37 23.45 2.50
C ALA A 176 -13.71 22.85 2.98
N ALA A 177 -13.92 22.76 4.29
CA ALA A 177 -15.11 22.17 4.89
C ALA A 177 -16.23 23.20 5.16
N LYS A 178 -17.47 22.74 5.06
CA LYS A 178 -18.68 23.49 5.42
C LYS A 178 -19.67 22.61 6.18
N GLN A 179 -20.35 23.19 7.16
CA GLN A 179 -21.50 22.55 7.80
C GLN A 179 -22.73 22.69 6.88
N VAL A 180 -23.42 21.58 6.61
CA VAL A 180 -24.68 21.53 5.85
C VAL A 180 -25.70 20.72 6.65
N GLY A 181 -26.65 21.41 7.31
CA GLY A 181 -27.54 20.72 8.26
C GLY A 181 -26.75 20.04 9.38
N SER A 182 -26.97 18.75 9.58
CA SER A 182 -26.22 17.90 10.52
C SER A 182 -24.85 17.44 10.00
N ASP A 183 -24.60 17.60 8.71
CA ASP A 183 -23.48 16.97 8.02
C ASP A 183 -22.31 17.94 7.83
N THR A 184 -21.11 17.39 7.72
CA THR A 184 -19.93 18.14 7.26
C THR A 184 -19.62 17.75 5.84
N VAL A 185 -19.52 18.74 4.95
CA VAL A 185 -19.14 18.56 3.55
C VAL A 185 -17.77 19.18 3.31
N ILE A 186 -16.80 18.38 2.88
CA ILE A 186 -15.42 18.77 2.62
C ILE A 186 -15.21 18.81 1.12
N ALA A 187 -14.78 19.94 0.57
CA ALA A 187 -14.45 20.05 -0.85
C ALA A 187 -13.09 19.41 -1.13
N LEU A 188 -13.03 18.52 -2.13
CA LEU A 188 -11.81 17.84 -2.57
C LEU A 188 -11.12 18.59 -3.73
N GLY A 189 -11.85 19.54 -4.35
CA GLY A 189 -11.46 20.22 -5.59
C GLY A 189 -12.19 19.63 -6.79
N GLY A 190 -12.14 20.28 -7.95
CA GLY A 190 -12.78 19.74 -9.18
C GLY A 190 -14.32 19.67 -9.16
N GLY A 191 -14.98 20.09 -8.08
CA GLY A 191 -16.41 19.93 -7.86
C GLY A 191 -16.79 18.74 -6.98
N GLU A 192 -15.81 17.90 -6.62
CA GLU A 192 -15.98 16.72 -5.78
C GLU A 192 -16.01 17.06 -4.29
N THR A 193 -16.71 16.22 -3.52
CA THR A 193 -16.87 16.39 -2.07
C THR A 193 -16.86 15.07 -1.32
N LEU A 194 -16.31 15.10 -0.11
CA LEU A 194 -16.61 14.10 0.93
C LEU A 194 -17.70 14.63 1.85
N THR A 195 -18.73 13.84 2.11
CA THR A 195 -19.76 14.13 3.12
C THR A 195 -19.60 13.20 4.31
N LEU A 196 -19.40 13.77 5.49
CA LEU A 196 -19.50 13.07 6.77
C LEU A 196 -20.91 13.25 7.31
N GLN A 197 -21.73 12.22 7.17
CA GLN A 197 -23.14 12.28 7.54
C GLN A 197 -23.29 12.37 9.05
N ASN A 198 -24.14 13.29 9.51
CA ASN A 198 -24.42 13.52 10.93
C ASN A 198 -23.20 13.88 11.80
N VAL A 199 -22.11 14.36 11.18
CA VAL A 199 -20.92 14.82 11.89
C VAL A 199 -20.83 16.34 11.84
N ALA A 200 -20.82 16.98 13.02
CA ALA A 200 -20.60 18.41 13.11
C ALA A 200 -19.11 18.76 12.88
N LEU A 201 -18.86 19.79 12.06
CA LEU A 201 -17.51 20.25 11.71
C LEU A 201 -16.69 20.63 12.96
N THR A 202 -17.35 21.12 14.00
CA THR A 202 -16.72 21.47 15.29
C THR A 202 -16.18 20.26 16.06
N ASN A 203 -16.64 19.05 15.75
CA ASN A 203 -16.20 17.84 16.43
C ASN A 203 -14.92 17.27 15.81
N LEU A 204 -14.61 17.62 14.56
CA LEU A 204 -13.46 17.10 13.83
C LEU A 204 -12.13 17.55 14.47
N LYS A 205 -11.15 16.65 14.41
CA LYS A 205 -9.79 16.82 14.95
C LYS A 205 -8.76 16.59 13.85
N ALA A 206 -7.56 17.12 14.03
CA ALA A 206 -6.47 16.90 13.07
C ALA A 206 -6.12 15.40 12.91
N GLY A 207 -6.22 14.62 14.00
CA GLY A 207 -5.94 13.18 13.99
C GLY A 207 -6.97 12.32 13.27
N ASP A 208 -8.13 12.89 12.91
CA ASP A 208 -9.18 12.22 12.14
C ASP A 208 -8.80 12.08 10.66
N PHE A 209 -7.78 12.83 10.20
CA PHE A 209 -7.41 12.91 8.80
C PHE A 209 -5.95 12.53 8.58
N ALA A 210 -5.73 11.60 7.66
CA ALA A 210 -4.44 11.35 7.07
C ALA A 210 -4.33 12.11 5.75
N LEU A 211 -3.80 13.33 5.83
CA LEU A 211 -3.66 14.26 4.69
C LEU A 211 -2.36 14.02 3.92
N PRO A 212 -2.34 14.26 2.59
CA PRO A 212 -1.14 14.15 1.78
C PRO A 212 0.03 15.03 2.24
N ALA A 213 1.25 14.58 1.99
CA ALA A 213 2.45 15.40 2.10
C ALA A 213 2.35 16.64 1.19
N ASP A 214 2.87 17.77 1.65
CA ASP A 214 3.07 18.94 0.80
C ASP A 214 4.28 18.67 -0.12
N PRO A 215 4.09 18.58 -1.44
CA PRO A 215 5.17 18.26 -2.38
C PRO A 215 6.24 19.36 -2.47
N SER A 216 5.98 20.56 -1.95
CA SER A 216 6.98 21.62 -1.86
C SER A 216 7.91 21.46 -0.65
N HIS A 217 7.59 20.55 0.29
CA HIS A 217 8.29 20.36 1.55
C HIS A 217 8.63 21.69 2.25
N PRO A 218 7.61 22.50 2.61
CA PRO A 218 7.81 23.87 3.07
C PRO A 218 8.67 23.89 4.34
N GLY A 219 9.67 24.76 4.36
CA GLY A 219 10.64 24.85 5.45
C GLY A 219 11.71 23.75 5.42
N MET A 220 11.86 23.03 4.29
CA MET A 220 12.95 22.09 4.06
C MET A 220 13.71 22.41 2.77
N LYS A 221 14.97 21.98 2.68
CA LYS A 221 15.83 22.06 1.49
C LYS A 221 16.38 20.69 1.14
N LEU A 222 16.50 20.44 -0.16
CA LEU A 222 17.14 19.25 -0.69
C LEU A 222 18.58 19.13 -0.16
N SER A 223 18.86 18.07 0.59
CA SER A 223 20.15 17.79 1.22
C SER A 223 20.87 16.61 0.57
N PHE A 224 20.13 15.73 -0.10
CA PHE A 224 20.66 14.64 -0.92
C PHE A 224 19.73 14.39 -2.10
N ALA A 225 20.31 14.09 -3.26
CA ALA A 225 19.59 13.55 -4.40
C ALA A 225 20.50 12.65 -5.22
N ASP A 226 19.98 11.50 -5.62
CA ASP A 226 20.51 10.71 -6.72
C ASP A 226 19.35 10.45 -7.70
N GLU A 227 19.46 11.02 -8.88
CA GLU A 227 18.49 10.91 -9.99
C GLU A 227 18.87 9.75 -10.94
N PHE A 228 19.82 8.91 -10.54
CA PHE A 228 20.32 7.73 -11.25
C PHE A 228 20.62 7.91 -12.74
N ASN A 229 20.94 9.13 -13.20
CA ASN A 229 21.49 9.38 -14.54
C ASN A 229 22.82 8.61 -14.77
N THR A 230 23.53 8.31 -13.68
CA THR A 230 24.67 7.38 -13.61
C THR A 230 24.72 6.75 -12.23
N LEU A 231 25.24 5.52 -12.09
CA LEU A 231 25.45 4.91 -10.77
C LEU A 231 26.87 5.15 -10.24
N SER A 232 27.00 5.97 -9.19
CA SER A 232 28.24 6.15 -8.42
C SER A 232 28.29 5.15 -7.26
N ALA A 233 28.78 3.93 -7.51
CA ALA A 233 28.84 2.87 -6.51
C ALA A 233 30.18 2.10 -6.50
N SER A 234 30.58 1.65 -5.32
CA SER A 234 31.73 0.74 -5.14
C SER A 234 31.54 -0.19 -3.95
N ALA A 235 32.21 -1.34 -3.97
CA ALA A 235 32.13 -2.35 -2.92
C ALA A 235 32.43 -1.80 -1.51
N ASN A 236 33.38 -0.86 -1.38
CA ASN A 236 33.75 -0.26 -0.09
C ASN A 236 33.09 1.10 0.19
N GLY A 237 32.38 1.68 -0.79
CA GLY A 237 31.72 2.98 -0.68
C GLY A 237 32.66 4.19 -0.62
N LYS A 238 33.98 4.02 -0.79
CA LYS A 238 34.94 5.12 -0.61
C LYS A 238 34.99 5.97 -1.88
N GLY A 239 34.61 7.24 -1.75
CA GLY A 239 34.62 8.20 -2.86
C GLY A 239 33.49 7.98 -3.87
N THR A 240 32.49 7.15 -3.52
CA THR A 240 31.27 6.93 -4.30
C THR A 240 30.06 7.31 -3.45
N VAL A 241 28.92 7.57 -4.11
CA VAL A 241 27.67 7.88 -3.41
C VAL A 241 27.17 6.64 -2.69
N TRP A 242 27.22 5.47 -3.34
CA TRP A 242 26.72 4.24 -2.78
C TRP A 242 27.85 3.26 -2.48
N LYS A 243 27.66 2.50 -1.39
CA LYS A 243 28.36 1.25 -1.12
C LYS A 243 27.48 0.10 -1.63
N SER A 244 28.03 -0.77 -2.48
CA SER A 244 27.29 -1.85 -3.16
C SER A 244 27.54 -3.26 -2.61
N ALA A 245 28.65 -3.47 -1.88
CA ALA A 245 29.00 -4.80 -1.37
C ALA A 245 28.97 -4.84 0.15
N LEU A 246 28.23 -5.80 0.70
CA LEU A 246 28.17 -6.10 2.13
C LEU A 246 28.77 -7.50 2.28
N GLY A 247 30.10 -7.57 2.44
CA GLY A 247 30.87 -8.81 2.24
C GLY A 247 30.69 -9.89 3.31
N ILE A 248 31.32 -11.06 3.11
CA ILE A 248 32.21 -11.78 4.06
C ILE A 248 31.89 -12.00 5.57
N GLY A 249 30.66 -12.11 6.10
CA GLY A 249 30.38 -12.58 7.48
C GLY A 249 29.35 -11.75 8.25
N ASN A 250 29.62 -11.33 9.50
CA ASN A 250 28.75 -10.40 10.26
C ASN A 250 28.56 -9.02 9.58
N GLU A 251 29.18 -8.80 8.42
CA GLU A 251 29.01 -7.64 7.54
C GLU A 251 27.98 -7.87 6.41
N TYR A 252 27.39 -9.07 6.31
CA TYR A 252 26.35 -9.42 5.33
C TYR A 252 25.01 -8.77 5.67
N ARG A 253 24.32 -8.31 4.62
CA ARG A 253 22.88 -8.08 4.67
C ARG A 253 22.07 -9.20 4.05
N THR A 254 22.70 -10.25 3.52
CA THR A 254 21.98 -11.50 3.32
C THR A 254 21.80 -12.13 4.69
N LEU A 255 20.62 -11.98 5.28
CA LEU A 255 20.39 -12.35 6.66
C LEU A 255 19.88 -13.79 6.75
N GLU A 256 20.73 -14.70 7.25
CA GLU A 256 20.33 -16.08 7.55
C GLU A 256 19.14 -16.14 8.53
N ALA A 257 19.08 -15.20 9.48
CA ALA A 257 17.98 -15.09 10.45
C ALA A 257 16.62 -14.80 9.78
N ASN A 258 16.62 -14.25 8.57
CA ASN A 258 15.43 -13.98 7.77
C ASN A 258 15.18 -15.08 6.71
N SER A 259 16.02 -16.11 6.65
CA SER A 259 15.99 -17.15 5.62
C SER A 259 16.04 -16.58 4.20
N GLU A 260 16.95 -15.63 3.95
CA GLU A 260 17.16 -15.03 2.63
C GLU A 260 17.95 -15.95 1.68
N ALA A 261 17.61 -15.89 0.39
CA ALA A 261 18.05 -16.79 -0.68
C ALA A 261 19.00 -16.13 -1.68
N GLN A 262 19.32 -14.85 -1.52
CA GLN A 262 20.14 -14.07 -2.44
C GLN A 262 21.53 -13.79 -1.89
N TYR A 263 22.55 -13.95 -2.72
CA TYR A 263 23.86 -13.34 -2.52
C TYR A 263 23.85 -11.91 -3.06
N TYR A 264 24.00 -10.93 -2.16
CA TYR A 264 24.19 -9.55 -2.59
C TYR A 264 25.56 -9.37 -3.26
N SER A 265 25.54 -8.90 -4.51
CA SER A 265 26.71 -8.87 -5.39
C SER A 265 26.91 -7.52 -6.08
N ASP A 266 28.10 -7.31 -6.62
CA ASP A 266 28.40 -6.23 -7.55
C ASP A 266 29.52 -6.63 -8.54
N LYS A 267 29.82 -5.76 -9.52
CA LYS A 267 30.86 -6.02 -10.53
C LYS A 267 32.23 -6.45 -9.98
N SER A 268 32.56 -6.15 -8.72
CA SER A 268 33.83 -6.51 -8.12
C SER A 268 33.93 -8.01 -7.76
N VAL A 269 32.80 -8.70 -7.62
CA VAL A 269 32.71 -10.14 -7.33
C VAL A 269 32.23 -10.96 -8.54
N GLY A 270 32.21 -10.36 -9.73
CA GLY A 270 31.94 -11.05 -11.00
C GLY A 270 30.48 -11.01 -11.46
N THR A 271 29.53 -10.79 -10.54
CA THR A 271 28.10 -10.69 -10.85
C THR A 271 27.60 -9.30 -10.51
N ASN A 272 27.11 -8.55 -11.50
CA ASN A 272 26.63 -7.19 -11.29
C ASN A 272 25.10 -7.11 -11.46
N PRO A 273 24.33 -6.96 -10.36
CA PRO A 273 22.87 -6.89 -10.39
C PRO A 273 22.35 -5.49 -10.77
N PHE A 274 23.25 -4.51 -10.94
CA PHE A 274 22.90 -3.12 -11.19
C PHE A 274 23.08 -2.72 -12.65
N SER A 275 22.09 -2.05 -13.20
CA SER A 275 22.18 -1.34 -14.48
C SER A 275 21.50 0.03 -14.39
N VAL A 276 21.88 0.95 -15.27
CA VAL A 276 21.25 2.27 -15.39
C VAL A 276 20.89 2.50 -16.85
N SER A 277 19.62 2.86 -17.11
CA SER A 277 19.14 3.28 -18.42
C SER A 277 18.13 4.40 -18.23
N ASP A 278 18.24 5.46 -19.05
CA ASP A 278 17.26 6.55 -19.12
C ASP A 278 16.91 7.19 -17.76
N GLY A 279 17.92 7.34 -16.88
CA GLY A 279 17.75 7.93 -15.55
C GLY A 279 17.23 6.97 -14.49
N VAL A 280 17.02 5.69 -14.81
CA VAL A 280 16.49 4.69 -13.89
C VAL A 280 17.57 3.68 -13.52
N LEU A 281 17.77 3.46 -12.22
CA LEU A 281 18.54 2.35 -11.67
C LEU A 281 17.68 1.09 -11.66
N THR A 282 18.14 0.01 -12.27
CA THR A 282 17.53 -1.32 -12.12
C THR A 282 18.40 -2.17 -11.19
N ILE A 283 17.77 -2.71 -10.13
CA ILE A 283 18.31 -3.76 -9.27
C ILE A 283 17.66 -5.09 -9.69
N THR A 284 18.46 -6.03 -10.18
CA THR A 284 17.98 -7.33 -10.66
C THR A 284 18.26 -8.42 -9.63
N ALA A 285 17.22 -9.16 -9.23
CA ALA A 285 17.36 -10.46 -8.60
C ALA A 285 17.26 -11.55 -9.67
N ALA A 286 18.28 -12.41 -9.79
CA ALA A 286 18.36 -13.46 -10.80
C ALA A 286 18.92 -14.76 -10.21
N PRO A 287 18.64 -15.95 -10.80
CA PRO A 287 19.09 -17.21 -10.25
C PRO A 287 20.60 -17.26 -10.41
N ASP A 288 21.29 -17.83 -9.43
CA ASP A 288 22.72 -18.02 -9.53
C ASP A 288 23.04 -19.17 -10.48
N HIS A 289 23.84 -18.89 -11.52
CA HIS A 289 24.31 -19.88 -12.48
C HIS A 289 25.82 -20.14 -12.35
N ASP A 290 26.54 -19.26 -11.66
CA ASP A 290 28.01 -19.22 -11.67
C ASP A 290 28.62 -19.75 -10.36
N GLY A 291 27.80 -20.09 -9.36
CA GLY A 291 28.25 -20.61 -8.08
C GLY A 291 28.77 -19.50 -7.18
N ASN A 292 27.84 -18.70 -6.64
CA ASN A 292 28.16 -17.63 -5.71
C ASN A 292 28.84 -18.17 -4.45
N PRO A 293 29.65 -17.36 -3.75
CA PRO A 293 30.44 -17.80 -2.61
C PRO A 293 29.63 -18.36 -1.43
N LEU A 294 28.33 -18.04 -1.35
CA LEU A 294 27.43 -18.53 -0.30
C LEU A 294 26.62 -19.76 -0.72
N GLY A 295 26.70 -20.19 -1.98
CA GLY A 295 25.92 -21.30 -2.52
C GLY A 295 24.41 -21.05 -2.49
N LEU A 296 24.00 -19.78 -2.44
CA LEU A 296 22.59 -19.38 -2.39
C LEU A 296 21.94 -19.47 -3.77
N ALA A 297 20.61 -19.52 -3.82
CA ALA A 297 19.90 -19.76 -5.06
C ALA A 297 19.88 -18.56 -6.01
N TYR A 298 20.02 -17.34 -5.48
CA TYR A 298 19.92 -16.10 -6.23
C TYR A 298 21.15 -15.21 -6.06
N THR A 299 21.34 -14.30 -7.00
CA THR A 299 22.13 -13.08 -6.85
C THR A 299 21.21 -11.87 -6.93
N SER A 300 21.49 -10.84 -6.13
CA SER A 300 20.73 -9.58 -6.14
C SER A 300 21.60 -8.40 -5.70
N GLY A 301 21.02 -7.20 -5.61
CA GLY A 301 21.72 -5.97 -5.26
C GLY A 301 21.18 -5.25 -4.02
N VAL A 302 22.09 -4.58 -3.32
CA VAL A 302 21.83 -3.63 -2.23
C VAL A 302 22.77 -2.43 -2.39
N LEU A 303 22.23 -1.22 -2.22
CA LEU A 303 23.00 0.02 -2.17
C LEU A 303 22.79 0.69 -0.82
N THR A 304 23.86 1.22 -0.23
CA THR A 304 23.76 1.99 1.02
C THR A 304 24.63 3.25 1.04
N THR A 305 24.14 4.31 1.67
CA THR A 305 24.88 5.57 1.85
C THR A 305 25.76 5.60 3.11
N ALA A 306 25.95 4.48 3.82
CA ALA A 306 26.67 4.38 5.09
C ALA A 306 28.07 5.02 5.14
N LYS A 307 28.70 5.30 3.99
CA LYS A 307 30.04 5.90 3.87
C LYS A 307 30.03 7.32 3.28
N SER A 308 28.90 7.79 2.81
CA SER A 308 28.77 9.01 1.99
C SER A 308 27.77 10.00 2.58
N PHE A 309 26.64 9.52 3.10
CA PHE A 309 25.56 10.36 3.57
C PHE A 309 24.78 9.69 4.72
N ALA A 310 24.58 10.46 5.78
CA ALA A 310 23.65 10.16 6.86
C ALA A 310 23.07 11.49 7.37
N GLN A 311 21.81 11.48 7.80
CA GLN A 311 21.13 12.67 8.28
C GLN A 311 20.25 12.34 9.47
N THR A 312 20.07 13.31 10.37
CA THR A 312 19.08 13.25 11.44
C THR A 312 17.87 14.08 11.02
N TYR A 313 16.69 13.46 11.03
CA TYR A 313 15.41 14.07 10.65
C TYR A 313 15.33 14.52 9.18
N GLY A 314 14.15 14.96 8.76
CA GLY A 314 13.85 15.41 7.41
C GLY A 314 12.90 14.48 6.68
N TYR A 315 12.69 14.77 5.40
CA TYR A 315 11.87 13.95 4.52
C TYR A 315 12.78 13.06 3.65
N PHE A 316 12.57 11.75 3.66
CA PHE A 316 13.30 10.79 2.85
C PHE A 316 12.34 10.15 1.86
N GLU A 317 12.66 10.20 0.57
CA GLU A 317 11.79 9.69 -0.49
C GLU A 317 12.56 8.86 -1.50
N MET A 318 11.92 7.79 -1.98
CA MET A 318 12.32 7.05 -3.15
C MET A 318 11.14 6.95 -4.11
N ARG A 319 11.37 7.13 -5.41
CA ARG A 319 10.41 6.77 -6.45
C ARG A 319 10.85 5.49 -7.14
N ALA A 320 10.02 4.45 -7.07
CA ALA A 320 10.36 3.14 -7.62
C ALA A 320 9.14 2.37 -8.15
N GLU A 321 9.40 1.51 -9.12
CA GLU A 321 8.51 0.43 -9.56
C GLU A 321 9.03 -0.88 -8.95
N LEU A 322 8.14 -1.62 -8.29
CA LEU A 322 8.48 -2.78 -7.48
C LEU A 322 8.16 -4.10 -8.22
N PRO A 323 8.91 -5.18 -7.99
CA PRO A 323 8.59 -6.46 -8.60
C PRO A 323 7.49 -7.21 -7.85
N ALA A 324 6.54 -7.76 -8.61
CA ALA A 324 5.74 -8.89 -8.16
C ALA A 324 6.57 -10.20 -8.16
N GLY A 325 6.06 -11.22 -7.48
CA GLY A 325 6.62 -12.56 -7.46
C GLY A 325 6.76 -13.13 -6.05
N GLN A 326 6.43 -14.41 -5.91
CA GLN A 326 6.62 -15.14 -4.65
C GLN A 326 8.09 -15.05 -4.20
N GLY A 327 8.30 -14.69 -2.94
CA GLY A 327 9.62 -14.56 -2.34
C GLY A 327 10.32 -13.23 -2.62
N MET A 328 9.85 -12.39 -3.55
CA MET A 328 10.46 -11.08 -3.78
C MET A 328 10.19 -10.13 -2.61
N TRP A 329 11.22 -9.41 -2.19
CA TRP A 329 11.15 -8.52 -1.03
C TRP A 329 11.98 -7.24 -1.27
N PRO A 330 11.46 -6.28 -2.04
CA PRO A 330 12.08 -4.97 -2.20
C PRO A 330 11.92 -4.14 -0.91
N ALA A 331 12.92 -3.30 -0.61
CA ALA A 331 12.88 -2.43 0.56
C ALA A 331 13.65 -1.10 0.33
N PHE A 332 13.12 -0.04 0.93
CA PHE A 332 13.81 1.24 1.15
C PHE A 332 13.73 1.60 2.63
N TRP A 333 14.89 1.73 3.28
CA TRP A 333 14.99 1.77 4.72
C TRP A 333 16.24 2.51 5.19
N LEU A 334 16.27 2.86 6.48
CA LEU A 334 17.35 3.60 7.10
C LEU A 334 17.89 2.86 8.31
N MET A 335 19.19 3.03 8.56
CA MET A 335 19.86 2.50 9.74
C MET A 335 20.69 3.53 10.48
N ASN A 336 20.72 3.37 11.81
CA ASN A 336 21.50 4.23 12.69
C ASN A 336 23.02 4.18 12.36
N ALA A 337 23.60 5.34 12.05
CA ALA A 337 25.00 5.49 11.66
C ALA A 337 25.98 5.20 12.81
N ALA A 338 25.54 5.32 14.07
CA ALA A 338 26.34 4.96 15.24
C ALA A 338 26.50 3.43 15.42
N ASN A 339 25.81 2.61 14.61
CA ASN A 339 25.86 1.14 14.64
C ASN A 339 25.68 0.57 16.06
N ASN A 340 24.81 1.19 16.84
CA ASN A 340 24.67 0.97 18.28
C ASN A 340 23.50 0.02 18.63
N GLY A 341 22.99 -0.74 17.66
CA GLY A 341 21.86 -1.67 17.81
C GLY A 341 21.01 -1.82 16.53
N ARG A 342 19.86 -2.50 16.64
CA ARG A 342 18.84 -2.66 15.58
C ARG A 342 17.87 -1.47 15.52
N THR A 343 18.38 -0.25 15.58
CA THR A 343 17.54 0.95 15.39
C THR A 343 17.43 1.21 13.89
N GLU A 344 16.23 1.08 13.36
CA GLU A 344 15.96 0.96 11.93
C GLU A 344 14.58 1.53 11.60
N LEU A 345 14.48 2.16 10.42
CA LEU A 345 13.28 2.83 9.93
C LEU A 345 13.02 2.33 8.51
N ASP A 346 11.94 1.59 8.34
CA ASP A 346 11.55 1.06 7.04
C ASP A 346 10.58 2.04 6.41
N VAL A 347 11.04 2.72 5.36
CA VAL A 347 10.21 3.67 4.62
C VAL A 347 9.15 2.90 3.84
N MET A 348 9.56 1.77 3.25
CA MET A 348 8.67 0.81 2.61
C MET A 348 9.36 -0.56 2.51
N GLU A 349 8.59 -1.60 2.76
CA GLU A 349 8.81 -2.98 2.34
C GLU A 349 7.57 -3.51 1.62
N LEU A 350 7.75 -4.40 0.64
CA LEU A 350 6.67 -5.11 -0.06
C LEU A 350 6.97 -6.61 -0.05
N LEU A 351 5.93 -7.45 -0.01
CA LEU A 351 6.05 -8.87 -0.34
C LEU A 351 5.52 -9.07 -1.75
N GLY A 352 6.33 -9.56 -2.69
CA GLY A 352 5.93 -9.61 -4.10
C GLY A 352 4.73 -10.52 -4.42
N HIS A 353 4.24 -11.32 -3.47
CA HIS A 353 3.00 -12.09 -3.62
C HIS A 353 1.74 -11.36 -3.09
N ASP A 354 1.94 -10.22 -2.43
CA ASP A 354 0.95 -9.38 -1.73
C ASP A 354 1.16 -7.94 -2.22
N THR A 355 0.82 -7.71 -3.50
CA THR A 355 1.24 -6.53 -4.27
C THR A 355 0.50 -5.25 -3.88
N ASP A 356 -0.62 -5.37 -3.18
CA ASP A 356 -1.49 -4.29 -2.70
C ASP A 356 -1.35 -4.04 -1.18
N THR A 357 -0.30 -4.59 -0.55
CA THR A 357 0.03 -4.33 0.85
C THR A 357 1.47 -3.87 1.03
N ALA A 358 1.65 -2.59 1.32
CA ALA A 358 2.93 -2.08 1.80
C ALA A 358 3.09 -2.31 3.31
N TYR A 359 4.33 -2.46 3.75
CA TYR A 359 4.68 -2.51 5.15
C TYR A 359 5.63 -1.36 5.46
N VAL A 360 5.27 -0.56 6.46
CA VAL A 360 6.12 0.52 6.97
C VAL A 360 6.35 0.30 8.46
N SER A 361 7.59 0.47 8.91
CA SER A 361 7.96 0.07 10.27
C SER A 361 9.05 0.90 10.89
N ALA A 362 9.09 0.82 12.22
CA ALA A 362 10.18 1.30 13.03
C ALA A 362 10.63 0.20 14.01
N HIS A 363 11.93 -0.07 14.01
CA HIS A 363 12.58 -0.94 14.97
C HIS A 363 13.31 -0.09 16.03
N SER A 364 12.96 -0.29 17.29
CA SER A 364 13.60 0.37 18.44
C SER A 364 14.23 -0.65 19.36
N LYS A 365 15.29 -0.24 20.09
CA LYS A 365 15.96 -1.07 21.12
C LYS A 365 15.62 -0.64 22.55
N ILE A 366 14.75 0.35 22.73
CA ILE A 366 14.43 0.88 24.06
C ILE A 366 13.72 -0.20 24.88
N GLY A 367 14.36 -0.67 25.95
CA GLY A 367 13.83 -1.73 26.80
C GLY A 367 13.89 -3.14 26.18
N GLY A 368 14.58 -3.30 25.06
CA GLY A 368 14.60 -4.53 24.24
C GLY A 368 14.28 -4.21 22.78
N HIS A 369 14.45 -5.18 21.88
CA HIS A 369 14.05 -5.01 20.47
C HIS A 369 12.53 -5.02 20.36
N THR A 370 11.98 -3.95 19.78
CA THR A 370 10.55 -3.77 19.50
C THR A 370 10.39 -3.39 18.04
N LEU A 371 9.51 -4.10 17.34
CA LEU A 371 9.04 -3.75 15.99
C LEU A 371 7.65 -3.11 16.13
N THR A 372 7.49 -1.90 15.60
CA THR A 372 6.18 -1.33 15.31
C THR A 372 6.01 -1.34 13.81
N SER A 373 5.07 -2.14 13.29
CA SER A 373 4.82 -2.29 11.86
C SER A 373 3.36 -1.97 11.54
N PHE A 374 3.16 -1.28 10.42
CA PHE A 374 1.86 -0.91 9.88
C PHE A 374 1.72 -1.57 8.51
N PRO A 375 0.93 -2.66 8.38
CA PRO A 375 0.46 -3.11 7.07
C PRO A 375 -0.53 -2.09 6.53
N VAL A 376 -0.27 -1.61 5.32
CA VAL A 376 -1.03 -0.56 4.65
C VAL A 376 -1.61 -1.14 3.37
N GLN A 377 -2.93 -1.13 3.27
CA GLN A 377 -3.61 -1.44 2.01
C GLN A 377 -3.45 -0.29 1.03
N THR A 378 -3.01 -0.62 -0.18
CA THR A 378 -2.69 0.30 -1.28
C THR A 378 -3.34 -0.16 -2.58
N GLU A 379 -3.09 0.56 -3.68
CA GLU A 379 -3.20 -0.05 -5.01
C GLU A 379 -2.08 -1.07 -5.22
N ASP A 380 -2.11 -1.81 -6.34
CA ASP A 380 -1.01 -2.71 -6.70
C ASP A 380 0.28 -1.90 -6.95
N LEU A 381 1.26 -2.04 -6.05
CA LEU A 381 2.52 -1.28 -6.07
C LEU A 381 3.54 -1.83 -7.08
N THR A 382 3.18 -2.86 -7.82
CA THR A 382 3.99 -3.47 -8.88
C THR A 382 3.58 -2.98 -10.28
N GLU A 383 2.48 -2.24 -10.36
CA GLU A 383 1.97 -1.63 -11.59
C GLU A 383 2.49 -0.20 -11.75
N GLY A 384 3.72 -0.06 -12.24
CA GLY A 384 4.35 1.22 -12.50
C GLY A 384 5.06 1.83 -11.29
N PHE A 385 5.38 3.12 -11.39
CA PHE A 385 6.20 3.82 -10.41
C PHE A 385 5.37 4.52 -9.34
N HIS A 386 5.73 4.28 -8.09
CA HIS A 386 5.15 4.90 -6.91
C HIS A 386 6.21 5.69 -6.13
N THR A 387 5.78 6.68 -5.34
CA THR A 387 6.66 7.37 -4.39
C THR A 387 6.48 6.81 -2.97
N PHE A 388 7.60 6.59 -2.28
CA PHE A 388 7.65 6.06 -0.92
C PHE A 388 8.43 7.03 -0.05
N GLY A 389 7.75 7.63 0.92
CA GLY A 389 8.29 8.73 1.71
C GLY A 389 8.13 8.54 3.21
N VAL A 390 9.08 9.07 3.99
CA VAL A 390 8.92 9.25 5.44
C VAL A 390 9.32 10.66 5.85
N ASP A 391 8.40 11.37 6.51
CA ASP A 391 8.65 12.60 7.25
C ASP A 391 9.09 12.23 8.66
N TRP A 392 10.40 12.17 8.88
CA TRP A 392 11.00 11.86 10.15
C TRP A 392 11.37 13.12 10.89
N GLN A 393 10.59 13.45 11.92
CA GLN A 393 10.83 14.57 12.80
C GLN A 393 11.22 14.08 14.20
N LYS A 394 11.68 15.00 15.04
CA LYS A 394 12.11 14.69 16.41
C LYS A 394 11.05 13.95 17.23
N ASP A 395 9.79 14.34 17.08
CA ASP A 395 8.69 13.84 17.90
C ASP A 395 7.70 12.97 17.11
N THR A 396 7.74 12.99 15.77
CA THR A 396 6.79 12.28 14.91
C THR A 396 7.45 11.63 13.70
N LEU A 397 7.03 10.41 13.39
CA LEU A 397 7.27 9.72 12.12
C LEU A 397 5.94 9.67 11.35
N LYS A 398 5.95 10.06 10.07
CA LYS A 398 4.80 9.92 9.17
C LYS A 398 5.26 9.29 7.87
N TRP A 399 4.59 8.24 7.44
CA TRP A 399 4.89 7.55 6.19
C TRP A 399 3.90 7.94 5.11
N TYR A 400 4.38 7.98 3.88
CA TYR A 400 3.62 8.37 2.71
C TYR A 400 3.85 7.41 1.56
N ILE A 401 2.78 7.10 0.82
CA ILE A 401 2.83 6.38 -0.45
C ILE A 401 2.06 7.22 -1.46
N ASP A 402 2.68 7.55 -2.60
CA ASP A 402 2.14 8.47 -3.61
C ASP A 402 1.66 9.80 -3.03
N GLY A 403 2.42 10.28 -2.05
CA GLY A 403 2.12 11.49 -1.29
C GLY A 403 0.98 11.33 -0.28
N ALA A 404 0.17 10.27 -0.29
CA ALA A 404 -0.86 10.03 0.71
C ALA A 404 -0.26 9.56 2.04
N LYS A 405 -0.67 10.13 3.18
CA LYS A 405 -0.17 9.68 4.49
C LYS A 405 -0.81 8.33 4.86
N VAL A 406 0.02 7.32 5.07
CA VAL A 406 -0.44 5.94 5.31
C VAL A 406 -0.28 5.48 6.76
N ALA A 407 0.69 6.02 7.49
CA ALA A 407 0.93 5.68 8.89
C ALA A 407 1.54 6.86 9.64
N GLU A 408 1.39 6.87 10.97
CA GLU A 408 1.98 7.87 11.86
C GLU A 408 2.22 7.29 13.26
N MET A 409 3.36 7.62 13.85
CA MET A 409 3.67 7.33 15.25
C MET A 409 4.60 8.36 15.88
N ALA A 410 4.76 8.33 17.20
CA ALA A 410 5.77 9.12 17.87
C ALA A 410 7.17 8.55 17.57
N THR A 411 8.15 9.41 17.33
CA THR A 411 9.54 9.01 17.07
C THR A 411 10.14 8.31 18.30
N PRO A 412 10.60 7.06 18.19
CA PRO A 412 11.31 6.39 19.28
C PRO A 412 12.55 7.16 19.72
N ARG A 413 12.85 7.18 21.03
CA ARG A 413 13.93 8.03 21.57
C ARG A 413 15.32 7.68 21.02
N ASP A 414 15.56 6.44 20.60
CA ASP A 414 16.81 5.97 20.02
C ASP A 414 16.94 6.30 18.52
N MET A 415 15.89 6.84 17.90
CA MET A 415 15.86 7.34 16.51
C MET A 415 16.04 8.86 16.47
N ASN A 416 16.98 9.37 17.29
CA ASN A 416 17.36 10.80 17.33
C ASN A 416 18.85 10.99 16.99
N GLU A 417 19.41 10.06 16.22
CA GLU A 417 20.80 10.02 15.77
C GLU A 417 20.84 9.93 14.24
N PRO A 418 21.94 10.33 13.57
CA PRO A 418 22.01 10.26 12.11
C PRO A 418 21.76 8.85 11.60
N MET A 419 20.96 8.72 10.55
CA MET A 419 20.69 7.46 9.86
C MET A 419 21.11 7.54 8.39
N TYR A 420 21.66 6.44 7.86
CA TYR A 420 21.98 6.30 6.44
C TYR A 420 20.94 5.43 5.75
N MET A 421 20.83 5.55 4.44
CA MET A 421 19.81 4.86 3.64
C MET A 421 20.33 3.54 3.08
N LEU A 422 19.38 2.63 2.80
CA LEU A 422 19.57 1.39 2.08
C LEU A 422 18.43 1.19 1.07
N VAL A 423 18.76 0.70 -0.11
CA VAL A 423 17.82 0.26 -1.15
C VAL A 423 18.23 -1.14 -1.59
N ASN A 424 17.33 -2.13 -1.54
CA ASN A 424 17.63 -3.49 -1.93
C ASN A 424 16.44 -4.25 -2.49
N LEU A 425 16.74 -5.37 -3.16
CA LEU A 425 15.78 -6.40 -3.53
C LEU A 425 16.22 -7.74 -2.91
N ALA A 426 15.61 -8.13 -1.81
CA ALA A 426 15.84 -9.44 -1.19
C ALA A 426 15.01 -10.54 -1.88
N VAL A 427 15.39 -11.80 -1.66
CA VAL A 427 14.68 -12.99 -2.13
C VAL A 427 14.51 -13.95 -0.95
N GLY A 428 13.30 -14.37 -0.65
CA GLY A 428 13.02 -15.29 0.45
C GLY A 428 13.21 -16.76 0.10
N ASP A 429 13.66 -17.56 1.07
CA ASP A 429 13.56 -19.03 1.05
C ASP A 429 12.51 -19.51 2.07
N THR A 430 12.48 -20.81 2.28
CA THR A 430 11.61 -21.54 3.20
C THR A 430 11.72 -20.97 4.62
N GLY A 431 10.60 -20.47 5.14
CA GLY A 431 10.53 -19.87 6.47
C GLY A 431 10.84 -18.37 6.53
N SER A 432 11.15 -17.75 5.39
CA SER A 432 11.22 -16.28 5.28
C SER A 432 9.83 -15.65 5.28
N TRP A 433 9.75 -14.36 5.62
CA TRP A 433 8.51 -13.58 5.60
C TRP A 433 7.85 -13.47 4.22
N PRO A 434 8.56 -13.15 3.11
CA PRO A 434 7.99 -13.19 1.75
C PRO A 434 7.74 -14.61 1.22
N GLY A 435 8.05 -15.65 2.00
CA GLY A 435 7.96 -17.04 1.60
C GLY A 435 9.07 -17.48 0.64
N LYS A 436 9.08 -18.77 0.31
CA LYS A 436 10.07 -19.33 -0.61
C LYS A 436 9.83 -18.85 -2.03
N TYR A 437 10.88 -18.38 -2.70
CA TYR A 437 10.85 -18.01 -4.13
C TYR A 437 10.22 -19.09 -5.03
N ASP A 438 9.55 -18.66 -6.09
CA ASP A 438 9.12 -19.55 -7.16
C ASP A 438 10.26 -19.74 -8.17
N ALA A 439 10.78 -20.97 -8.27
CA ALA A 439 11.84 -21.30 -9.22
C ALA A 439 11.42 -21.16 -10.69
N SER A 440 10.12 -21.04 -10.98
CA SER A 440 9.58 -20.78 -12.32
C SER A 440 9.67 -19.31 -12.75
N MET A 441 9.87 -18.38 -11.80
CA MET A 441 10.06 -16.96 -12.03
C MET A 441 11.54 -16.60 -11.83
N PRO A 442 12.40 -16.76 -12.86
CA PRO A 442 13.83 -16.71 -12.66
C PRO A 442 14.33 -15.30 -12.32
N THR A 443 13.67 -14.23 -12.77
CA THR A 443 14.21 -12.88 -12.63
C THR A 443 13.13 -11.89 -12.22
N ALA A 444 13.50 -11.02 -11.29
CA ALA A 444 12.70 -9.90 -10.83
C ALA A 444 13.53 -8.62 -10.83
N GLN A 445 12.89 -7.48 -11.10
CA GLN A 445 13.56 -6.18 -11.22
C GLN A 445 12.85 -5.15 -10.36
N MET A 446 13.62 -4.44 -9.55
CA MET A 446 13.19 -3.21 -8.88
C MET A 446 13.82 -2.04 -9.64
N ASN A 447 12.99 -1.13 -10.12
CA ASN A 447 13.40 0.04 -10.90
C ASN A 447 13.26 1.29 -10.05
N VAL A 448 14.34 2.04 -9.86
CA VAL A 448 14.40 3.22 -9.00
C VAL A 448 14.71 4.44 -9.86
N ASP A 449 13.78 5.38 -9.91
CA ASP A 449 13.90 6.63 -10.65
C ASP A 449 14.78 7.63 -9.88
N TYR A 450 14.48 7.84 -8.59
CA TYR A 450 15.32 8.70 -7.75
C TYR A 450 15.27 8.30 -6.27
N VAL A 451 16.28 8.75 -5.54
CA VAL A 451 16.25 8.89 -4.08
C VAL A 451 16.56 10.34 -3.72
N ARG A 452 15.68 10.97 -2.93
CA ARG A 452 15.81 12.37 -2.51
C ARG A 452 15.61 12.49 -1.01
N VAL A 453 16.34 13.43 -0.42
CA VAL A 453 16.24 13.76 1.01
C VAL A 453 16.19 15.28 1.15
N TRP A 454 15.28 15.75 2.00
CA TRP A 454 15.17 17.14 2.39
C TRP A 454 15.46 17.28 3.88
N ALA A 455 16.25 18.26 4.25
CA ALA A 455 16.51 18.62 5.64
C ALA A 455 15.72 19.86 6.02
N ASN A 456 15.28 19.94 7.28
CA ASN A 456 14.68 21.15 7.83
C ASN A 456 15.64 22.34 7.67
N ASP A 457 15.11 23.49 7.27
CA ASP A 457 15.87 24.72 7.00
C ASP A 457 16.78 25.15 8.16
N ASP A 458 16.36 24.86 9.39
CA ASP A 458 17.06 25.22 10.62
C ASP A 458 18.22 24.25 10.98
N LEU A 459 18.41 23.17 10.20
CA LEU A 459 19.41 22.12 10.45
C LEU A 459 20.54 22.10 9.40
N LEU A 460 20.49 22.93 8.36
CA LEU A 460 21.53 23.14 7.35
C LEU A 460 22.24 24.47 7.58
#